data_AF-A0A3C0ZIW2-F1
#
_entry.id   AF-A0A3C0ZIW2-F1
#
_cell.length_a   1.000
_cell.length_b   1.000
_cell.length_c   1.000
_cell.angle_alpha   90.00
_cell.angle_beta   90.00
_cell.angle_gamma   90.00
#
_symmetry.space_group_name_H-M   'P 1'
#
loop_
_entity.id
_entity.type
_entity.pdbx_description
1 polymer ?
#
loop_
_entity_poly.entity_id
_entity_poly.type
_entity_poly.pdbx_seq_one_letter_code
_entity_poly.pdbx_strand_id
1 'polypeptide(L)'
;MARRRHSYFRSLIPILLLLPYIVAFRPNGSDSSNTIIRFGAGIGSYADVARDCSGNIVWVEEIPFVDGAVAVDHYAPPIRIGAKAGVFRESRNKYSYSYSPPTWTTTRSSIGKITSTATYVNPSFGLHWKYFGIDAGALWISREGASVLDLNTVNPQGALRIGNRDSWFFSMGVFDNVPLVSGGGLIDLGFGFSLDKLRSKLWLGLGGGVFDDPLFVLKGDVAITDQVILNLRGMGGSLSQGAASVGVSIKSK
;
A
#
# COMPACT_ATOMS: atom_id res chain seq x y z
N MET A 1 15.91 33.40 16.73
CA MET A 1 14.80 32.42 16.88
C MET A 1 15.24 31.09 16.29
N ALA A 2 15.64 30.14 17.13
CA ALA A 2 16.19 28.85 16.71
C ALA A 2 15.08 27.83 16.42
N ARG A 3 14.98 27.35 15.18
CA ARG A 3 14.07 26.26 14.80
C ARG A 3 14.64 24.92 15.28
N ARG A 4 14.05 24.33 16.33
CA ARG A 4 14.30 22.94 16.73
C ARG A 4 13.75 22.01 15.65
N ARG A 5 14.64 21.35 14.89
CA ARG A 5 14.26 20.19 14.06
C ARG A 5 14.17 18.97 14.98
N HIS A 6 12.96 18.51 15.25
CA HIS A 6 12.75 17.21 15.88
C HIS A 6 13.00 16.12 14.83
N SER A 7 14.13 15.43 14.97
CA SER A 7 14.46 14.25 14.18
C SER A 7 13.72 13.04 14.77
N TYR A 8 12.62 12.63 14.12
CA TYR A 8 11.85 11.43 14.46
C TYR A 8 12.45 10.14 13.86
N PHE A 9 13.68 10.20 13.33
CA PHE A 9 14.28 9.09 12.58
C PHE A 9 14.88 7.95 13.43
N ARG A 10 14.71 7.97 14.76
CA ARG A 10 15.43 7.06 15.68
C ARG A 10 14.71 5.75 16.06
N SER A 11 13.47 5.54 15.64
CA SER A 11 12.65 4.43 16.19
C SER A 11 12.42 3.22 15.28
N LEU A 12 12.95 3.19 14.05
CA LEU A 12 12.72 2.07 13.10
C LEU A 12 13.80 0.97 13.12
N ILE A 13 14.95 1.24 13.75
CA ILE A 13 16.10 0.31 13.76
C ILE A 13 15.88 -0.97 14.58
N PRO A 14 15.16 -1.00 15.73
CA PRO A 14 15.06 -2.24 16.51
C PRO A 14 14.12 -3.29 15.91
N ILE A 15 13.20 -2.93 15.01
CA ILE A 15 12.28 -3.90 14.37
C ILE A 15 12.99 -4.69 13.25
N LEU A 16 13.94 -4.07 12.55
CA LEU A 16 14.74 -4.72 11.51
C LEU A 16 15.76 -5.75 12.06
N LEU A 17 16.18 -5.60 13.32
CA LEU A 17 17.15 -6.50 13.97
C LEU A 17 16.51 -7.73 14.65
N LEU A 18 15.19 -7.75 14.84
CA LEU A 18 14.47 -8.86 15.46
C LEU A 18 13.88 -9.87 14.45
N LEU A 19 14.11 -9.66 13.15
CA LEU A 19 13.59 -10.52 12.08
C LEU A 19 14.32 -11.85 11.78
N PRO A 20 15.42 -12.30 12.44
CA PRO A 20 16.08 -13.53 12.01
C PRO A 20 15.46 -14.84 12.52
N TYR A 21 14.28 -14.85 13.16
CA TYR A 21 13.78 -16.06 13.86
C TYR A 21 12.35 -16.53 13.57
N ILE A 22 11.68 -16.07 12.51
CA ILE A 22 10.31 -16.55 12.24
C ILE A 22 10.26 -17.28 10.89
N VAL A 23 10.06 -18.58 11.02
CA VAL A 23 10.08 -19.65 10.02
C VAL A 23 8.63 -20.02 9.70
N ALA A 24 8.09 -19.74 8.50
CA ALA A 24 7.23 -20.69 7.76
C ALA A 24 6.81 -20.28 6.32
N PHE A 25 6.41 -21.24 5.45
CA PHE A 25 6.41 -21.31 3.95
C PHE A 25 5.03 -21.03 3.32
N ARG A 26 5.00 -20.74 2.01
CA ARG A 26 3.89 -21.15 1.12
C ARG A 26 4.15 -22.58 0.62
N PRO A 27 3.16 -23.49 0.63
CA PRO A 27 3.33 -24.79 -0.02
C PRO A 27 3.48 -24.61 -1.53
N ASN A 28 4.50 -25.25 -2.09
CA ASN A 28 4.61 -25.60 -3.50
C ASN A 28 3.27 -26.15 -3.99
N GLY A 29 2.66 -25.46 -4.94
CA GLY A 29 1.54 -25.95 -5.72
C GLY A 29 2.04 -26.33 -7.10
N SER A 30 2.75 -27.45 -7.21
CA SER A 30 2.59 -28.29 -8.39
C SER A 30 1.19 -28.92 -8.28
N ASP A 31 0.35 -28.65 -9.27
CA ASP A 31 -0.92 -29.31 -9.60
C ASP A 31 -2.16 -29.17 -8.68
N SER A 32 -2.07 -28.63 -7.46
CA SER A 32 -3.25 -28.52 -6.58
C SER A 32 -3.88 -27.13 -6.57
N SER A 33 -5.21 -27.11 -6.67
CA SER A 33 -6.03 -25.91 -6.44
C SER A 33 -5.90 -25.44 -5.00
N ASN A 34 -5.91 -24.13 -4.77
CA ASN A 34 -5.88 -23.58 -3.42
C ASN A 34 -6.59 -22.23 -3.34
N THR A 35 -7.19 -21.94 -2.18
CA THR A 35 -7.81 -20.66 -1.87
C THR A 35 -7.00 -19.94 -0.80
N ILE A 36 -6.74 -18.65 -0.98
CA ILE A 36 -6.07 -17.80 0.01
C ILE A 36 -7.00 -16.65 0.36
N ILE A 37 -7.32 -16.53 1.64
CA ILE A 37 -8.05 -15.40 2.19
C ILE A 37 -7.03 -14.52 2.92
N ARG A 38 -6.99 -13.21 2.65
CA ARG A 38 -6.11 -12.27 3.34
C ARG A 38 -6.91 -11.17 4.00
N PHE A 39 -6.49 -10.78 5.18
CA PHE A 39 -6.95 -9.61 5.90
C PHE A 39 -5.76 -8.69 6.10
N GLY A 40 -5.96 -7.39 5.97
CA GLY A 40 -4.91 -6.41 6.22
C GLY A 40 -5.50 -5.13 6.78
N ALA A 41 -4.73 -4.46 7.63
CA ALA A 41 -5.03 -3.12 8.10
C ALA A 41 -3.73 -2.30 8.15
N GLY A 42 -3.84 -1.02 7.88
CA GLY A 42 -2.69 -0.13 7.86
C GLY A 42 -3.04 1.29 8.25
N ILE A 43 -1.96 2.02 8.50
CA ILE A 43 -1.96 3.43 8.88
C ILE A 43 -0.85 4.13 8.13
N GLY A 44 -1.01 5.42 7.89
CA GLY A 44 0.03 6.22 7.27
C GLY A 44 -0.36 7.67 7.13
N SER A 45 0.48 8.39 6.40
CA SER A 45 0.20 9.73 5.92
C SER A 45 0.83 9.94 4.56
N TYR A 46 0.15 10.73 3.73
CA TYR A 46 0.71 11.31 2.51
C TYR A 46 0.71 12.83 2.66
N ALA A 47 1.34 13.54 1.73
CA ALA A 47 1.38 14.99 1.76
C ALA A 47 0.66 15.59 0.54
N ASP A 48 -0.15 16.61 0.79
CA ASP A 48 -0.64 17.53 -0.23
C ASP A 48 0.36 18.68 -0.33
N VAL A 49 1.04 18.79 -1.47
CA VAL A 49 2.16 19.71 -1.67
C VAL A 49 1.77 20.75 -2.72
N ALA A 50 1.75 22.02 -2.33
CA ALA A 50 1.62 23.11 -3.29
C ALA A 50 3.00 23.67 -3.64
N ARG A 51 3.23 23.85 -4.93
CA ARG A 51 4.48 24.37 -5.51
C ARG A 51 4.21 25.68 -6.24
N ASP A 52 5.18 26.60 -6.22
CA ASP A 52 5.12 27.79 -7.08
C ASP A 52 5.46 27.45 -8.55
N CYS A 53 5.37 28.45 -9.44
CA CYS A 53 5.70 28.28 -10.86
C CYS A 53 7.18 27.93 -11.11
N SER A 54 8.05 28.05 -10.10
CA SER A 54 9.46 27.67 -10.15
C SER A 54 9.71 26.28 -9.55
N GLY A 55 8.66 25.57 -9.11
CA GLY A 55 8.74 24.23 -8.51
C GLY A 55 9.10 24.22 -7.03
N ASN A 56 9.27 25.39 -6.39
CA ASN A 56 9.58 25.47 -4.97
C ASN A 56 8.35 25.10 -4.14
N ILE A 57 8.57 24.30 -3.10
CA ILE A 57 7.52 23.97 -2.14
C ILE A 57 7.15 25.24 -1.38
N VAL A 58 5.93 25.73 -1.58
CA VAL A 58 5.36 26.85 -0.83
C VAL A 58 4.49 26.37 0.33
N TRP A 59 3.97 25.15 0.24
CA TRP A 59 3.10 24.59 1.26
C TRP A 59 3.10 23.05 1.23
N VAL A 60 2.98 22.46 2.41
CA VAL A 60 2.85 21.02 2.64
C VAL A 60 1.80 20.81 3.72
N GLU A 61 0.82 19.95 3.47
CA GLU A 61 -0.08 19.41 4.48
C GLU A 61 0.00 17.90 4.53
N GLU A 62 0.30 17.40 5.71
CA GLU A 62 0.26 15.98 6.00
C GLU A 62 -1.19 15.53 6.24
N ILE A 63 -1.60 14.50 5.51
CA ILE A 63 -2.94 13.93 5.56
C ILE A 63 -2.85 12.51 6.10
N PRO A 64 -3.16 12.30 7.38
CA PRO A 64 -3.18 10.96 7.96
C PRO A 64 -4.36 10.16 7.40
N PHE A 65 -4.10 8.86 7.21
CA PHE A 65 -5.10 7.90 6.79
C PHE A 65 -4.98 6.58 7.55
N VAL A 66 -6.08 5.83 7.52
CA VAL A 66 -6.14 4.43 7.93
C VAL A 66 -6.86 3.64 6.84
N ASP A 67 -6.45 2.41 6.59
CA ASP A 67 -7.12 1.54 5.64
C ASP A 67 -7.19 0.09 6.11
N GLY A 68 -8.15 -0.64 5.57
CA GLY A 68 -8.41 -2.03 5.90
C GLY A 68 -8.99 -2.76 4.71
N ALA A 69 -8.61 -4.01 4.53
CA ALA A 69 -9.00 -4.77 3.35
C ALA A 69 -9.08 -6.28 3.62
N VAL A 70 -9.91 -6.93 2.81
CA VAL A 70 -9.97 -8.37 2.65
C VAL A 70 -9.70 -8.73 1.19
N ALA A 71 -9.05 -9.86 0.97
CA ALA A 71 -8.84 -10.42 -0.36
C ALA A 71 -9.11 -11.92 -0.34
N VAL A 72 -9.73 -12.43 -1.40
CA VAL A 72 -9.91 -13.85 -1.65
C VAL A 72 -9.30 -14.14 -3.01
N ASP A 73 -8.37 -15.09 -3.06
CA ASP A 73 -7.77 -15.58 -4.30
C ASP A 73 -7.94 -17.08 -4.39
N HIS A 74 -8.55 -17.53 -5.48
CA HIS A 74 -8.57 -18.93 -5.85
C HIS A 74 -7.55 -19.17 -6.97
N TYR A 75 -6.68 -20.15 -6.78
CA TYR A 75 -5.65 -20.52 -7.75
C TYR A 75 -5.86 -21.96 -8.18
N ALA A 76 -6.04 -22.15 -9.49
CA ALA A 76 -6.14 -23.45 -10.14
C ALA A 76 -5.25 -23.37 -11.40
N PRO A 77 -3.96 -23.72 -11.30
CA PRO A 77 -2.98 -23.45 -12.35
C PRO A 77 -3.47 -23.82 -13.77
N PRO A 78 -3.27 -22.94 -14.77
CA PRO A 78 -2.60 -21.65 -14.69
C PRO A 78 -3.51 -20.50 -14.22
N ILE A 79 -4.78 -20.76 -13.95
CA ILE A 79 -5.79 -19.72 -13.70
C ILE A 79 -5.75 -19.23 -12.25
N ARG A 80 -5.89 -17.91 -12.07
CA ARG A 80 -6.19 -17.27 -10.79
C ARG A 80 -7.44 -16.42 -10.95
N ILE A 81 -8.36 -16.53 -10.00
CA ILE A 81 -9.50 -15.62 -9.86
C ILE A 81 -9.41 -15.01 -8.49
N GLY A 82 -9.55 -13.69 -8.39
CA GLY A 82 -9.43 -12.96 -7.15
C GLY A 82 -10.53 -11.92 -7.00
N ALA A 83 -10.80 -11.55 -5.75
CA ALA A 83 -11.58 -10.37 -5.42
C ALA A 83 -11.02 -9.75 -4.14
N LYS A 84 -11.00 -8.42 -4.11
CA LYS A 84 -10.57 -7.65 -2.94
C LYS A 84 -11.65 -6.64 -2.62
N ALA A 85 -11.81 -6.34 -1.34
CA ALA A 85 -12.65 -5.26 -0.90
C ALA A 85 -12.00 -4.57 0.28
N GLY A 86 -12.26 -3.28 0.46
CA GLY A 86 -11.67 -2.56 1.57
C GLY A 86 -12.29 -1.19 1.80
N VAL A 87 -11.81 -0.57 2.86
CA VAL A 87 -12.15 0.77 3.29
C VAL A 87 -10.87 1.57 3.48
N PHE A 88 -10.90 2.83 3.06
CA PHE A 88 -9.84 3.81 3.21
C PHE A 88 -10.46 5.06 3.82
N ARG A 89 -9.88 5.55 4.91
CA ARG A 89 -10.37 6.73 5.62
C ARG A 89 -9.23 7.71 5.82
N GLU A 90 -9.45 8.95 5.42
CA GLU A 90 -8.49 10.03 5.58
C GLU A 90 -9.08 11.18 6.38
N SER A 91 -8.20 11.97 7.01
CA SER A 91 -8.58 13.15 7.79
C SER A 91 -7.78 14.37 7.32
N ARG A 92 -8.45 15.32 6.68
CA ARG A 92 -7.86 16.59 6.22
C ARG A 92 -8.23 17.74 7.15
N ASN A 93 -7.35 18.72 7.33
CA ASN A 93 -7.76 19.94 8.03
C ASN A 93 -8.62 20.79 7.09
N LYS A 94 -9.69 21.36 7.62
CA LYS A 94 -10.52 22.34 6.92
C LYS A 94 -9.98 23.72 7.24
N TYR A 95 -9.76 24.52 6.22
CA TYR A 95 -9.26 25.88 6.40
C TYR A 95 -10.29 26.91 5.95
N SER A 96 -10.38 27.99 6.71
CA SER A 96 -11.03 29.22 6.28
C SER A 96 -9.96 30.18 5.77
N TYR A 97 -10.27 30.84 4.66
CA TYR A 97 -9.45 31.88 4.08
C TYR A 97 -10.18 33.21 4.26
N SER A 98 -9.59 34.10 5.04
CA SER A 98 -10.07 35.47 5.19
C SER A 98 -9.15 36.42 4.41
N TYR A 99 -9.76 37.27 3.59
CA TYR A 99 -9.09 38.31 2.83
C TYR A 99 -9.40 39.66 3.47
N SER A 100 -8.35 40.40 3.87
CA SER A 100 -8.49 41.77 4.40
C SER A 100 -7.85 42.77 3.43
N PRO A 101 -8.66 43.55 2.68
CA PRO A 101 -8.17 44.71 1.93
C PRO A 101 -7.62 45.78 2.90
N PRO A 102 -6.62 46.60 2.50
CA PRO A 102 -5.95 46.67 1.20
C PRO A 102 -4.65 45.86 1.09
N THR A 103 -4.20 45.20 2.17
CA THR A 103 -2.86 44.61 2.26
C THR A 103 -2.71 43.23 1.62
N TRP A 104 -3.76 42.73 0.94
CA TRP A 104 -3.81 41.42 0.25
C TRP A 104 -3.19 40.28 1.07
N THR A 105 -3.32 40.34 2.40
CA THR A 105 -2.70 39.37 3.31
C THR A 105 -3.69 38.26 3.58
N THR A 106 -3.45 37.08 3.01
CA THR A 106 -4.29 35.90 3.23
C THR A 106 -3.98 35.30 4.60
N THR A 107 -4.92 35.42 5.54
CA THR A 107 -4.80 34.72 6.83
C THR A 107 -5.53 33.39 6.74
N ARG A 108 -4.79 32.31 7.02
CA ARG A 108 -5.33 30.95 7.03
C ARG A 108 -5.55 30.51 8.47
N SER A 109 -6.77 30.10 8.78
CA SER A 109 -7.12 29.52 10.07
C SER A 109 -7.71 28.12 9.87
N SER A 110 -7.20 27.14 10.61
CA SER A 110 -7.82 25.81 10.66
C SER A 110 -9.13 25.94 11.42
N ILE A 111 -10.23 25.55 10.78
CA ILE A 111 -11.60 25.63 11.32
C ILE A 111 -12.17 24.25 11.69
N GLY A 112 -11.37 23.20 11.55
CA GLY A 112 -11.77 21.84 11.94
C GLY A 112 -11.08 20.77 11.10
N LYS A 113 -11.58 19.53 11.20
CA LYS A 113 -11.14 18.39 10.38
C LYS A 113 -12.32 17.85 9.58
N ILE A 114 -12.08 17.51 8.32
CA ILE A 114 -13.00 16.76 7.48
C ILE A 114 -12.47 15.35 7.39
N THR A 115 -13.34 14.38 7.63
CA THR A 115 -13.06 12.98 7.37
C THR A 115 -13.72 12.58 6.07
N SER A 116 -12.98 11.89 5.20
CA SER A 116 -13.51 11.27 3.99
C SER A 116 -13.32 9.77 4.09
N THR A 117 -14.32 9.02 3.63
CA THR A 117 -14.30 7.55 3.60
C THR A 117 -14.50 7.08 2.17
N ALA A 118 -13.64 6.19 1.71
CA ALA A 118 -13.77 5.48 0.45
C ALA A 118 -13.87 3.99 0.72
N THR A 119 -14.78 3.32 0.03
CA THR A 119 -14.89 1.86 0.00
C THR A 119 -14.60 1.39 -1.42
N TYR A 120 -13.98 0.23 -1.57
CA TYR A 120 -13.67 -0.29 -2.89
C TYR A 120 -13.89 -1.78 -3.01
N VAL A 121 -14.11 -2.22 -4.25
CA VAL A 121 -14.15 -3.63 -4.66
C VAL A 121 -13.30 -3.79 -5.92
N ASN A 122 -12.54 -4.87 -5.98
CA ASN A 122 -11.54 -5.13 -7.01
C ASN A 122 -11.47 -6.61 -7.37
N PRO A 123 -12.37 -7.13 -8.23
CA PRO A 123 -12.23 -8.43 -8.86
C PRO A 123 -11.11 -8.42 -9.89
N SER A 124 -10.42 -9.56 -9.97
CA SER A 124 -9.35 -9.79 -10.92
C SER A 124 -9.32 -11.22 -11.43
N PHE A 125 -8.77 -11.38 -12.62
CA PHE A 125 -8.48 -12.65 -13.27
C PHE A 125 -7.03 -12.63 -13.72
N GLY A 126 -6.35 -13.78 -13.63
CA GLY A 126 -4.96 -13.86 -14.03
C GLY A 126 -4.53 -15.23 -14.50
N LEU A 127 -3.42 -15.23 -15.22
CA LEU A 127 -2.71 -16.43 -15.67
C LEU A 127 -1.34 -16.46 -15.02
N HIS A 128 -1.04 -17.52 -14.28
CA HIS A 128 0.18 -17.69 -13.49
C HIS A 128 0.80 -19.04 -13.79
N TRP A 129 1.97 -18.98 -14.43
CA TRP A 129 2.88 -20.09 -14.62
C TRP A 129 4.05 -19.98 -13.63
N LYS A 130 4.99 -20.92 -13.67
CA LYS A 130 6.17 -20.88 -12.79
C LYS A 130 6.97 -19.57 -12.92
N TYR A 131 7.25 -19.13 -14.14
CA TYR A 131 8.14 -18.00 -14.42
C TYR A 131 7.45 -16.71 -14.86
N PHE A 132 6.15 -16.74 -15.06
CA PHE A 132 5.38 -15.61 -15.56
C PHE A 132 4.03 -15.55 -14.87
N GLY A 133 3.57 -14.36 -14.56
CA GLY A 133 2.21 -14.13 -14.07
C GLY A 133 1.68 -12.82 -14.60
N ILE A 134 0.43 -12.80 -15.01
CA ILE A 134 -0.30 -11.58 -15.36
C ILE A 134 -1.67 -11.63 -14.72
N ASP A 135 -2.11 -10.51 -14.16
CA ASP A 135 -3.45 -10.29 -13.63
C ASP A 135 -4.04 -9.04 -14.27
N ALA A 136 -5.33 -9.09 -14.55
CA ALA A 136 -6.13 -7.97 -15.03
C ALA A 136 -7.46 -7.94 -14.29
N GLY A 137 -8.00 -6.75 -14.09
CA GLY A 137 -9.22 -6.56 -13.32
C GLY A 137 -9.68 -5.13 -13.34
N ALA A 138 -10.60 -4.82 -12.44
CA ALA A 138 -11.22 -3.52 -12.36
C ALA A 138 -11.42 -3.12 -10.91
N LEU A 139 -11.16 -1.86 -10.61
CA LEU A 139 -11.35 -1.26 -9.30
C LEU A 139 -12.56 -0.32 -9.36
N TRP A 140 -13.57 -0.64 -8.54
CA TRP A 140 -14.70 0.22 -8.26
C TRP A 140 -14.49 0.88 -6.91
N ILE A 141 -14.56 2.21 -6.86
CA ILE A 141 -14.47 2.98 -5.63
C ILE A 141 -15.78 3.76 -5.45
N SER A 142 -16.38 3.62 -4.28
CA SER A 142 -17.47 4.48 -3.80
C SER A 142 -16.93 5.35 -2.66
N ARG A 143 -17.36 6.61 -2.58
CA ARG A 143 -16.86 7.54 -1.59
C ARG A 143 -17.94 8.40 -0.95
N GLU A 144 -17.62 8.87 0.24
CA GLU A 144 -18.28 9.97 0.93
C GLU A 144 -17.24 11.08 1.19
N GLY A 145 -17.47 12.28 0.62
CA GLY A 145 -16.60 13.45 0.77
C GLY A 145 -15.54 13.63 -0.32
N ALA A 146 -14.55 14.50 -0.06
CA ALA A 146 -13.40 14.74 -0.92
C ALA A 146 -12.26 13.80 -0.51
N SER A 147 -12.01 12.75 -1.30
CA SER A 147 -10.96 11.75 -1.03
C SER A 147 -9.89 11.84 -2.12
N VAL A 148 -8.63 11.56 -1.80
CA VAL A 148 -7.56 11.43 -2.82
C VAL A 148 -7.83 10.29 -3.81
N LEU A 149 -8.66 9.32 -3.42
CA LEU A 149 -9.14 8.25 -4.29
C LEU A 149 -10.36 8.69 -5.12
N ASP A 150 -10.41 9.96 -5.53
CA ASP A 150 -11.45 10.51 -6.42
C ASP A 150 -11.29 9.97 -7.84
N LEU A 151 -11.65 8.70 -7.99
CA LEU A 151 -11.68 7.99 -9.25
C LEU A 151 -13.13 7.58 -9.49
N ASN A 152 -14.03 8.55 -9.74
CA ASN A 152 -15.48 8.36 -10.02
C ASN A 152 -15.78 7.49 -11.27
N THR A 153 -14.86 6.62 -11.64
CA THR A 153 -14.83 5.77 -12.81
C THR A 153 -14.32 4.39 -12.39
N VAL A 154 -14.63 3.39 -13.20
CA VAL A 154 -13.99 2.08 -13.08
C VAL A 154 -12.53 2.23 -13.49
N ASN A 155 -11.60 1.84 -12.64
CA ASN A 155 -10.16 1.94 -12.92
C ASN A 155 -9.61 0.58 -13.30
N PRO A 156 -8.76 0.47 -14.32
CA PRO A 156 -8.10 -0.80 -14.64
C PRO A 156 -7.16 -1.19 -13.48
N GLN A 157 -7.30 -2.42 -12.99
CA GLN A 157 -6.34 -3.06 -12.10
C GLN A 157 -5.47 -4.02 -12.92
N GLY A 158 -4.23 -4.19 -12.52
CA GLY A 158 -3.39 -5.22 -13.09
C GLY A 158 -2.14 -5.51 -12.27
N ALA A 159 -1.56 -6.67 -12.54
CA ALA A 159 -0.24 -7.02 -12.01
C ALA A 159 0.53 -7.85 -13.05
N LEU A 160 1.85 -7.70 -13.04
CA LEU A 160 2.75 -8.47 -13.86
C LEU A 160 3.86 -9.03 -12.98
N ARG A 161 4.27 -10.27 -13.24
CA ARG A 161 5.42 -10.91 -12.63
C ARG A 161 6.26 -11.63 -13.67
N ILE A 162 7.57 -11.44 -13.57
CA ILE A 162 8.57 -12.16 -14.34
C ILE A 162 9.57 -12.80 -13.36
N GLY A 163 9.93 -14.07 -13.58
CA GLY A 163 10.81 -14.83 -12.70
C GLY A 163 10.06 -15.80 -11.80
N ASN A 164 10.78 -16.55 -10.96
CA ASN A 164 10.23 -17.63 -10.16
C ASN A 164 9.83 -17.14 -8.75
N ARG A 165 8.59 -17.40 -8.34
CA ARG A 165 8.09 -17.07 -6.99
C ARG A 165 8.88 -17.76 -5.86
N ASP A 166 9.57 -18.85 -6.17
CA ASP A 166 10.30 -19.67 -5.20
C ASP A 166 11.79 -19.37 -5.21
N SER A 167 12.25 -18.38 -5.99
CA SER A 167 13.63 -17.90 -5.90
C SER A 167 13.66 -16.38 -5.95
N TRP A 168 13.71 -15.81 -7.15
CA TRP A 168 13.63 -14.37 -7.35
C TRP A 168 12.61 -14.05 -8.44
N PHE A 169 11.95 -12.92 -8.30
CA PHE A 169 11.04 -12.41 -9.32
C PHE A 169 11.06 -10.89 -9.32
N PHE A 170 10.78 -10.32 -10.47
CA PHE A 170 10.35 -8.94 -10.61
C PHE A 170 8.83 -8.90 -10.65
N SER A 171 8.22 -7.89 -10.03
CA SER A 171 6.79 -7.64 -10.18
C SER A 171 6.48 -6.15 -10.26
N MET A 172 5.39 -5.83 -10.95
CA MET A 172 4.71 -4.54 -10.88
C MET A 172 3.22 -4.76 -10.63
N GLY A 173 2.59 -3.82 -9.95
CA GLY A 173 1.16 -3.85 -9.67
C GLY A 173 0.55 -2.46 -9.76
N VAL A 174 -0.68 -2.40 -10.25
CA VAL A 174 -1.54 -1.22 -10.28
C VAL A 174 -2.86 -1.62 -9.61
N PHE A 175 -3.18 -0.99 -8.49
CA PHE A 175 -4.29 -1.29 -7.60
C PHE A 175 -4.32 -2.75 -7.08
N ASP A 176 -3.15 -3.40 -6.97
CA ASP A 176 -3.08 -4.82 -6.59
C ASP A 176 -2.79 -5.05 -5.08
N ASN A 177 -2.57 -4.01 -4.29
CA ASN A 177 -2.20 -4.15 -2.88
C ASN A 177 -3.39 -4.46 -1.95
N VAL A 178 -3.04 -5.05 -0.79
CA VAL A 178 -3.98 -5.35 0.31
C VAL A 178 -3.27 -5.01 1.63
N PRO A 179 -3.66 -3.94 2.35
CA PRO A 179 -4.62 -2.89 1.94
C PRO A 179 -4.17 -2.08 0.71
N LEU A 180 -5.10 -1.39 0.06
CA LEU A 180 -4.86 -0.73 -1.23
C LEU A 180 -3.78 0.36 -1.16
N VAL A 181 -3.75 1.15 -0.08
CA VAL A 181 -2.80 2.26 0.03
C VAL A 181 -1.59 1.85 0.86
N SER A 182 -1.79 1.41 2.11
CA SER A 182 -0.69 1.05 3.02
C SER A 182 0.04 -0.26 2.68
N GLY A 183 -0.48 -1.06 1.75
CA GLY A 183 0.12 -2.34 1.35
C GLY A 183 1.28 -2.24 0.34
N GLY A 184 1.50 -1.05 -0.23
CA GLY A 184 2.54 -0.80 -1.23
C GLY A 184 2.32 0.46 -2.09
N GLY A 185 1.26 1.23 -1.85
CA GLY A 185 0.80 2.30 -2.74
C GLY A 185 -0.23 1.79 -3.74
N LEU A 186 -0.80 2.71 -4.53
CA LEU A 186 -1.70 2.37 -5.63
C LEU A 186 -0.94 1.72 -6.78
N ILE A 187 0.33 2.07 -6.96
CA ILE A 187 1.22 1.46 -7.93
C ILE A 187 2.48 1.03 -7.19
N ASP A 188 3.02 -0.14 -7.52
CA ASP A 188 4.33 -0.56 -7.07
C ASP A 188 5.10 -1.35 -8.13
N LEU A 189 6.42 -1.38 -7.98
CA LEU A 189 7.31 -2.21 -8.78
C LEU A 189 8.59 -2.54 -8.02
N GLY A 190 9.12 -3.75 -8.19
CA GLY A 190 10.26 -4.19 -7.41
C GLY A 190 10.61 -5.65 -7.57
N PHE A 191 11.54 -6.10 -6.72
CA PHE A 191 12.07 -7.45 -6.71
C PHE A 191 11.63 -8.19 -5.45
N GLY A 192 11.14 -9.41 -5.66
CA GLY A 192 10.85 -10.36 -4.61
C GLY A 192 11.87 -11.49 -4.56
N PHE A 193 12.13 -11.97 -3.34
CA PHE A 193 13.08 -13.01 -3.02
C PHE A 193 12.41 -14.02 -2.08
N SER A 194 12.52 -15.30 -2.40
CA SER A 194 12.20 -16.40 -1.50
C SER A 194 13.42 -16.68 -0.63
N LEU A 195 13.24 -16.62 0.68
CA LEU A 195 14.27 -16.97 1.65
C LEU A 195 13.95 -18.37 2.18
N ASP A 196 14.20 -19.40 1.37
CA ASP A 196 13.67 -20.75 1.60
C ASP A 196 14.02 -21.30 2.99
N LYS A 197 15.24 -21.03 3.50
CA LYS A 197 15.65 -21.45 4.86
C LYS A 197 14.82 -20.81 5.96
N LEU A 198 14.36 -19.57 5.75
CA LEU A 198 13.50 -18.82 6.68
C LEU A 198 12.02 -19.00 6.34
N ARG A 199 11.72 -19.71 5.25
CA ARG A 199 10.39 -19.89 4.69
C ARG A 199 9.65 -18.58 4.36
N SER A 200 10.30 -17.43 4.48
CA SER A 200 9.74 -16.09 4.28
C SER A 200 9.93 -15.60 2.85
N LYS A 201 9.09 -14.66 2.41
CA LYS A 201 9.33 -13.89 1.17
C LYS A 201 9.60 -12.43 1.53
N LEU A 202 10.63 -11.88 0.92
CA LEU A 202 10.98 -10.48 1.01
C LEU A 202 10.69 -9.84 -0.34
N TRP A 203 10.19 -8.61 -0.34
CA TRP A 203 10.04 -7.82 -1.55
C TRP A 203 10.51 -6.40 -1.25
N LEU A 204 11.28 -5.84 -2.18
CA LEU A 204 11.88 -4.52 -2.09
C LEU A 204 11.62 -3.80 -3.41
N GLY A 205 11.22 -2.54 -3.33
CA GLY A 205 10.93 -1.77 -4.53
C GLY A 205 10.47 -0.36 -4.25
N LEU A 206 9.75 0.19 -5.21
CA LEU A 206 9.17 1.51 -5.15
C LEU A 206 7.65 1.40 -5.21
N GLY A 207 6.97 2.33 -4.54
CA GLY A 207 5.53 2.47 -4.58
C GLY A 207 5.11 3.94 -4.68
N GLY A 208 3.88 4.18 -5.09
CA GLY A 208 3.36 5.53 -5.28
C GLY A 208 1.85 5.57 -5.49
N GLY A 209 1.37 6.68 -6.05
CA GLY A 209 -0.03 6.88 -6.44
C GLY A 209 -0.71 8.00 -5.66
N VAL A 210 -0.86 7.85 -4.33
CA VAL A 210 -1.39 8.93 -3.45
C VAL A 210 -0.30 9.82 -2.87
N PHE A 211 0.97 9.47 -3.08
CA PHE A 211 2.14 10.14 -2.51
C PHE A 211 2.73 11.11 -3.54
N ASP A 212 3.29 12.23 -3.07
CA ASP A 212 3.91 13.26 -3.93
C ASP A 212 5.17 12.71 -4.64
N ASP A 213 5.92 11.86 -3.93
CA ASP A 213 7.15 11.23 -4.41
C ASP A 213 7.03 9.70 -4.39
N PRO A 214 7.77 8.97 -5.25
CA PRO A 214 7.96 7.53 -5.10
C PRO A 214 8.54 7.20 -3.73
N LEU A 215 7.93 6.24 -3.03
CA LEU A 215 8.38 5.77 -1.72
C LEU A 215 9.12 4.45 -1.88
N PHE A 216 10.14 4.24 -1.04
CA PHE A 216 10.71 2.91 -0.88
C PHE A 216 9.70 2.02 -0.19
N VAL A 217 9.50 0.80 -0.71
CA VAL A 217 8.53 -0.16 -0.20
C VAL A 217 9.24 -1.46 0.17
N LEU A 218 8.96 -1.93 1.38
CA LEU A 218 9.39 -3.20 1.94
C LEU A 218 8.15 -4.06 2.20
N LYS A 219 8.11 -5.27 1.66
CA LYS A 219 7.06 -6.26 1.94
C LYS A 219 7.69 -7.54 2.46
N GLY A 220 7.22 -8.02 3.60
CA GLY A 220 7.60 -9.30 4.19
C GLY A 220 6.39 -10.22 4.32
N ASP A 221 6.48 -11.43 3.80
CA ASP A 221 5.55 -12.52 4.09
C ASP A 221 6.28 -13.56 4.93
N VAL A 222 5.79 -13.81 6.13
CA VAL A 222 6.36 -14.77 7.07
C VAL A 222 5.27 -15.77 7.40
N ALA A 223 5.35 -17.02 6.91
CA ALA A 223 4.40 -17.99 7.42
C ALA A 223 4.67 -18.30 8.88
N ILE A 224 3.57 -18.55 9.59
CA ILE A 224 3.55 -18.97 10.99
C ILE A 224 3.27 -20.47 11.03
N THR A 225 2.39 -20.94 10.13
CA THR A 225 2.11 -22.36 9.88
C THR A 225 2.09 -22.63 8.38
N ASP A 226 1.78 -23.86 7.96
CA ASP A 226 1.57 -24.18 6.53
C ASP A 226 0.31 -23.52 5.94
N GLN A 227 -0.58 -23.02 6.80
CA GLN A 227 -1.84 -22.39 6.43
C GLN A 227 -1.87 -20.89 6.74
N VAL A 228 -1.11 -20.40 7.72
CA VAL A 228 -1.20 -19.02 8.20
C VAL A 228 0.06 -18.24 7.84
N ILE A 229 -0.10 -17.08 7.21
CA ILE A 229 0.98 -16.17 6.82
C ILE A 229 0.77 -14.81 7.44
N LEU A 230 1.78 -14.30 8.15
CA LEU A 230 1.85 -12.91 8.58
C LEU A 230 2.39 -12.05 7.43
N ASN A 231 1.65 -11.00 7.09
CA ASN A 231 2.03 -10.03 6.07
C ASN A 231 2.45 -8.73 6.75
N LEU A 232 3.68 -8.31 6.52
CA LEU A 232 4.22 -7.04 6.99
C LEU A 232 4.54 -6.17 5.79
N ARG A 233 4.15 -4.90 5.84
CA ARG A 233 4.43 -3.93 4.78
C ARG A 233 4.87 -2.63 5.42
N GLY A 234 5.85 -2.00 4.82
CA GLY A 234 6.30 -0.66 5.19
C GLY A 234 6.66 0.13 3.95
N MET A 235 6.35 1.41 3.96
CA MET A 235 6.81 2.35 2.96
C MET A 235 7.26 3.65 3.60
N GLY A 236 8.27 4.27 3.02
CA GLY A 236 8.80 5.54 3.49
C GLY A 236 9.65 6.23 2.44
N GLY A 237 9.73 7.54 2.54
CA GLY A 237 10.50 8.37 1.63
C GLY A 237 10.77 9.76 2.21
N SER A 238 10.93 10.74 1.33
CA SER A 238 11.07 12.15 1.66
C SER A 238 9.78 12.71 2.30
N LEU A 239 9.89 13.88 2.95
CA LEU A 239 8.75 14.71 3.37
C LEU A 239 7.78 14.06 4.39
N SER A 240 8.28 13.21 5.29
CA SER A 240 7.47 12.56 6.36
C SER A 240 6.30 11.71 5.86
N GLN A 241 6.29 11.35 4.57
CA GLN A 241 5.29 10.45 4.01
C GLN A 241 5.68 9.01 4.28
N GLY A 242 4.69 8.19 4.60
CA GLY A 242 4.92 6.77 4.85
C GLY A 242 3.67 6.06 5.29
N ALA A 243 3.73 4.74 5.24
CA ALA A 243 2.66 3.88 5.70
C ALA A 243 3.23 2.56 6.19
N ALA A 244 2.49 1.92 7.08
CA ALA A 244 2.75 0.56 7.50
C ALA A 244 1.44 -0.21 7.53
N SER A 245 1.50 -1.49 7.18
CA SER A 245 0.37 -2.39 7.36
C SER A 245 0.81 -3.75 7.86
N VAL A 246 -0.13 -4.37 8.56
CA VAL A 246 -0.05 -5.75 9.03
C VAL A 246 -1.26 -6.50 8.50
N GLY A 247 -1.05 -7.76 8.16
CA GLY A 247 -2.11 -8.63 7.68
C GLY A 247 -1.86 -10.08 8.00
N VAL A 248 -2.90 -10.87 7.81
CA VAL A 248 -2.86 -12.32 7.95
C VAL A 248 -3.48 -12.94 6.71
N SER A 249 -2.78 -13.90 6.10
CA SER A 249 -3.30 -14.76 5.06
C SER A 249 -3.57 -16.16 5.58
N ILE A 250 -4.70 -16.74 5.22
CA ILE A 250 -5.10 -18.11 5.52
C ILE A 250 -5.21 -18.86 4.20
N LYS A 251 -4.49 -19.99 4.09
CA LYS A 251 -4.52 -20.88 2.94
C LYS A 251 -5.41 -22.09 3.24
N SER A 252 -6.38 -22.32 2.37
CA SER A 252 -7.11 -23.58 2.25
C SER A 252 -6.64 -24.33 1.00
N LYS A 253 -6.52 -25.64 1.12
CA LYS A 253 -6.54 -26.53 -0.05
C LYS A 253 -7.99 -26.74 -0.48
#